data_AF-A0A9E5YTY0-F1
#
_entry.id   AF-A0A9E5YTY0-F1
#
_cell.length_a   1.000
_cell.length_b   1.000
_cell.length_c   1.000
_cell.angle_alpha   90.00
_cell.angle_beta   90.00
_cell.angle_gamma   90.00
#
_symmetry.space_group_name_H-M   'P 1'
#
loop_
_entity.id
_entity.type
_entity.pdbx_description
1 polymer ?
#
loop_
_entity_poly.entity_id
_entity_poly.type
_entity_poly.pdbx_seq_one_letter_code
_entity_poly.pdbx_strand_id
1 'polypeptide(L)'
;MKKSIIAMIMVLVVLSINLFGDNSFNETMDEITVEYLKIKDTIANDKTENVNENAKIILELAKKLDVSNVTEEHKEHFKNLPKKITLTTEELSKAENITEMRSAFNDLSKPMAMWASMIKPAGLNVAYCSMAPGSWLQTGTDIRNPYFGASMLKCGEIVSFGNEITEKEKCKSSSNCEMSFCADKIKTNEHVCTGKCDHKEMMRDHKCEENCDHHGMEKKHVCDENCDHS
;
A
#
# COMPACT_ATOMS: atom_id res chain seq x y z
N MET A 1 -18.64 -24.85 50.76
CA MET A 1 -18.63 -23.44 50.29
C MET A 1 -17.39 -23.07 49.45
N LYS A 2 -16.76 -24.01 48.70
CA LYS A 2 -15.55 -23.72 47.87
C LYS A 2 -15.76 -23.87 46.35
N LYS A 3 -16.94 -24.31 45.90
CA LYS A 3 -17.22 -24.55 44.48
C LYS A 3 -17.83 -23.35 43.74
N SER A 4 -18.36 -22.35 44.47
CA SER A 4 -18.99 -21.16 43.86
C SER A 4 -18.02 -20.00 43.54
N ILE A 5 -16.77 -20.05 44.02
CA ILE A 5 -15.79 -18.97 43.80
C ILE A 5 -15.09 -19.10 42.45
N ILE A 6 -14.89 -20.33 41.95
CA ILE A 6 -14.16 -20.60 40.70
C ILE A 6 -14.96 -20.12 39.47
N ALA A 7 -16.30 -20.19 39.50
CA ALA A 7 -17.15 -19.75 38.40
C ALA A 7 -17.17 -18.22 38.23
N MET A 8 -16.90 -17.45 39.28
CA MET A 8 -16.96 -15.98 39.23
C MET A 8 -15.67 -15.36 38.67
N ILE A 9 -14.53 -16.04 38.81
CA ILE A 9 -13.24 -15.63 38.23
C ILE A 9 -13.19 -15.93 36.72
N MET A 10 -13.78 -17.04 36.27
CA MET A 10 -13.87 -17.38 34.83
C MET A 10 -14.76 -16.43 34.03
N VAL A 11 -15.68 -15.69 34.68
CA VAL A 11 -16.54 -14.70 34.00
C VAL A 11 -15.88 -13.32 33.91
N LEU A 12 -14.93 -12.99 34.80
CA LEU A 12 -14.22 -11.70 34.78
C LEU A 12 -13.04 -11.66 33.79
N VAL A 13 -12.53 -12.81 33.35
CA VAL A 13 -11.39 -12.87 32.40
C VAL A 13 -11.85 -12.79 30.93
N VAL A 14 -13.16 -12.90 30.63
CA VAL A 14 -13.69 -12.82 29.25
C VAL A 14 -14.04 -11.38 28.83
N LEU A 15 -13.84 -10.39 29.71
CA LEU A 15 -14.17 -8.97 29.45
C LEU A 15 -12.97 -8.10 29.06
N SER A 16 -11.78 -8.67 28.83
CA SER A 16 -10.54 -7.91 28.56
C SER A 16 -9.84 -8.22 27.23
N ILE A 17 -10.52 -8.80 26.24
CA ILE A 17 -9.98 -8.85 24.86
C ILE A 17 -10.83 -7.97 23.95
N ASN A 18 -10.80 -6.66 24.20
CA ASN A 18 -10.88 -5.69 23.11
C ASN A 18 -9.44 -5.28 22.79
N LEU A 19 -8.70 -6.18 22.14
CA LEU A 19 -7.48 -5.83 21.41
C LEU A 19 -7.88 -5.19 20.08
N PHE A 20 -8.64 -4.10 20.14
CA PHE A 20 -8.82 -3.23 18.99
C PHE A 20 -7.81 -2.11 19.18
N GLY A 21 -6.63 -2.27 18.59
CA GLY A 21 -5.78 -1.12 18.32
C GLY A 21 -6.56 -0.21 17.40
N ASP A 22 -6.79 1.03 17.81
CA ASP A 22 -7.30 2.06 16.91
C ASP A 22 -6.23 2.29 15.84
N ASN A 23 -6.36 1.62 14.70
CA ASN A 23 -5.54 1.93 13.53
C ASN A 23 -5.92 3.35 13.09
N SER A 24 -4.91 4.19 12.85
CA SER A 24 -5.18 5.53 12.34
C SER A 24 -5.87 5.46 10.97
N PHE A 25 -6.60 6.52 10.62
CA PHE A 25 -7.26 6.63 9.31
C PHE A 25 -6.29 6.35 8.16
N ASN A 26 -5.07 6.90 8.23
CA ASN A 26 -4.05 6.72 7.20
C ASN A 26 -3.56 5.27 7.14
N GLU A 27 -3.26 4.63 8.27
CA GLU A 27 -2.83 3.22 8.28
C GLU A 27 -3.91 2.30 7.69
N THR A 28 -5.17 2.53 8.03
CA THR A 28 -6.29 1.74 7.46
C THR A 28 -6.43 2.00 5.96
N MET A 29 -6.25 3.24 5.50
CA MET A 29 -6.26 3.55 4.07
C MET A 29 -5.07 2.93 3.33
N ASP A 30 -3.90 2.83 3.96
CA ASP A 30 -2.73 2.15 3.40
C ASP A 30 -3.03 0.65 3.20
N GLU A 31 -3.61 -0.01 4.21
CA GLU A 31 -4.05 -1.41 4.12
C GLU A 31 -5.11 -1.61 3.02
N ILE A 32 -6.10 -0.72 2.91
CA ILE A 32 -7.09 -0.73 1.83
C ILE A 32 -6.41 -0.59 0.46
N THR A 33 -5.44 0.31 0.35
CA THR A 33 -4.71 0.60 -0.89
C THR A 33 -3.92 -0.62 -1.37
N VAL A 34 -3.30 -1.37 -0.47
CA VAL A 34 -2.59 -2.61 -0.81
C VAL A 34 -3.52 -3.59 -1.52
N GLU A 35 -4.70 -3.86 -0.96
CA GLU A 35 -5.66 -4.78 -1.56
C GLU A 35 -6.30 -4.21 -2.85
N TYR A 36 -6.56 -2.91 -2.88
CA TYR A 36 -7.05 -2.22 -4.07
C TYR A 36 -6.08 -2.37 -5.25
N LEU A 37 -4.78 -2.21 -5.01
CA LEU A 37 -3.75 -2.33 -6.05
C LEU A 37 -3.64 -3.77 -6.57
N LYS A 38 -3.75 -4.78 -5.70
CA LYS A 38 -3.81 -6.19 -6.13
C LYS A 38 -4.99 -6.42 -7.07
N ILE A 39 -6.18 -5.94 -6.72
CA ILE A 39 -7.36 -6.03 -7.60
C ILE A 39 -7.08 -5.34 -8.93
N LYS A 40 -6.63 -4.07 -8.88
CA LYS A 40 -6.32 -3.25 -10.06
C LYS A 40 -5.36 -3.97 -10.99
N ASP A 41 -4.27 -4.54 -10.46
CA ASP A 41 -3.25 -5.23 -11.26
C ASP A 41 -3.77 -6.55 -11.84
N THR A 42 -4.56 -7.30 -11.08
CA THR A 42 -5.19 -8.53 -11.57
C THR A 42 -6.11 -8.24 -12.75
N ILE A 43 -7.05 -7.29 -12.61
CA ILE A 43 -8.01 -7.01 -13.70
C ILE A 43 -7.37 -6.26 -14.89
N ALA A 44 -6.27 -5.52 -14.67
CA ALA A 44 -5.45 -4.99 -15.76
C ALA A 44 -4.73 -6.08 -16.56
N ASN A 45 -4.53 -7.27 -15.98
CA ASN A 45 -3.96 -8.44 -16.66
C ASN A 45 -5.04 -9.38 -17.24
N ASP A 46 -6.29 -8.92 -17.38
CA ASP A 46 -7.44 -9.75 -17.83
C ASP A 46 -7.67 -11.01 -16.96
N LYS A 47 -7.30 -10.91 -15.69
CA LYS A 47 -7.37 -11.98 -14.70
C LYS A 47 -8.46 -11.69 -13.66
N THR A 48 -8.92 -12.73 -12.98
CA THR A 48 -10.03 -12.66 -11.99
C THR A 48 -9.67 -13.29 -10.64
N GLU A 49 -8.51 -13.92 -10.54
CA GLU A 49 -8.09 -14.66 -9.36
C GLU A 49 -7.95 -13.74 -8.14
N ASN A 50 -8.55 -14.15 -7.03
CA ASN A 50 -8.52 -13.45 -5.75
C ASN A 50 -9.16 -12.03 -5.75
N VAL A 51 -9.85 -11.62 -6.81
CA VAL A 51 -10.49 -10.28 -6.86
C VAL A 51 -11.56 -10.15 -5.78
N ASN A 52 -12.46 -11.14 -5.66
CA ASN A 52 -13.52 -11.13 -4.67
C ASN A 52 -12.95 -11.25 -3.24
N GLU A 53 -11.89 -12.02 -3.06
CA GLU A 53 -11.20 -12.20 -1.77
C GLU A 53 -10.56 -10.89 -1.31
N ASN A 54 -9.78 -10.23 -2.17
CA ASN A 54 -9.19 -8.92 -1.88
C ASN A 54 -10.27 -7.87 -1.62
N ALA A 55 -11.38 -7.90 -2.36
CA ALA A 55 -12.53 -7.02 -2.11
C ALA A 55 -13.15 -7.28 -0.72
N LYS A 56 -13.31 -8.54 -0.30
CA LYS A 56 -13.79 -8.85 1.07
C LYS A 56 -12.85 -8.30 2.14
N ILE A 57 -11.55 -8.31 1.92
CA ILE A 57 -10.58 -7.70 2.86
C ILE A 57 -10.80 -6.18 2.93
N ILE A 58 -10.90 -5.50 1.78
CA ILE A 58 -11.20 -4.06 1.72
C ILE A 58 -12.51 -3.76 2.47
N LEU A 59 -13.53 -4.60 2.32
CA LEU A 59 -14.82 -4.42 2.99
C LEU A 59 -14.68 -4.43 4.53
N GLU A 60 -13.91 -5.37 5.06
CA GLU A 60 -13.67 -5.45 6.51
C GLU A 60 -12.79 -4.29 7.02
N LEU A 61 -11.84 -3.82 6.22
CA LEU A 61 -11.03 -2.64 6.54
C LEU A 61 -11.86 -1.35 6.50
N ALA A 62 -12.70 -1.18 5.49
CA ALA A 62 -13.55 -0.01 5.31
C ALA A 62 -14.54 0.18 6.47
N LYS A 63 -15.00 -0.91 7.09
CA LYS A 63 -15.83 -0.87 8.31
C LYS A 63 -15.09 -0.33 9.54
N LYS A 64 -13.77 -0.46 9.57
CA LYS A 64 -12.89 0.03 10.66
C LYS A 64 -12.38 1.44 10.40
N LEU A 65 -12.63 2.00 9.22
CA LEU A 65 -12.09 3.29 8.83
C LEU A 65 -12.74 4.41 9.65
N ASP A 66 -12.00 4.90 10.64
CA ASP A 66 -12.45 5.98 11.52
C ASP A 66 -12.04 7.35 10.99
N VAL A 67 -13.05 8.15 10.59
CA VAL A 67 -12.87 9.51 10.10
C VAL A 67 -12.72 10.54 11.22
N SER A 68 -12.86 10.15 12.48
CA SER A 68 -12.73 11.05 13.63
C SER A 68 -11.32 11.64 13.76
N ASN A 69 -10.31 10.88 13.31
CA ASN A 69 -8.89 11.22 13.36
C ASN A 69 -8.38 11.98 12.12
N VAL A 70 -9.26 12.34 11.19
CA VAL A 70 -8.94 13.15 10.02
C VAL A 70 -8.86 14.63 10.41
N THR A 71 -7.92 15.38 9.82
CA THR A 71 -7.82 16.84 10.03
C THR A 71 -9.14 17.54 9.70
N GLU A 72 -9.47 18.61 10.43
CA GLU A 72 -10.74 19.35 10.22
C GLU A 72 -10.91 19.84 8.76
N GLU A 73 -9.80 20.19 8.09
CA GLU A 73 -9.79 20.55 6.66
C GLU A 73 -10.34 19.44 5.74
N HIS A 74 -10.06 18.17 6.03
CA HIS A 74 -10.44 17.04 5.19
C HIS A 74 -11.69 16.29 5.68
N LYS A 75 -12.14 16.57 6.91
CA LYS A 75 -13.21 15.83 7.58
C LYS A 75 -14.53 15.84 6.81
N GLU A 76 -14.92 16.99 6.27
CA GLU A 76 -16.15 17.11 5.46
C GLU A 76 -16.05 16.32 4.13
N HIS A 77 -14.87 16.28 3.53
CA HIS A 77 -14.62 15.53 2.29
C HIS A 77 -14.62 14.01 2.54
N PHE A 78 -14.13 13.56 3.70
CA PHE A 78 -13.99 12.14 4.01
C PHE A 78 -15.12 11.55 4.85
N LYS A 79 -16.07 12.35 5.36
CA LYS A 79 -17.17 11.85 6.20
C LYS A 79 -17.94 10.66 5.60
N ASN A 80 -18.07 10.63 4.27
CA ASN A 80 -18.77 9.58 3.54
C ASN A 80 -17.83 8.56 2.89
N LEU A 81 -16.52 8.72 3.04
CA LEU A 81 -15.52 7.85 2.42
C LEU A 81 -15.67 6.39 2.89
N PRO A 82 -15.78 6.07 4.20
CA PRO A 82 -16.00 4.69 4.65
C PRO A 82 -17.22 4.07 3.98
N LYS A 83 -18.36 4.77 4.01
CA LYS A 83 -19.61 4.29 3.40
C LYS A 83 -19.48 4.04 1.90
N LYS A 84 -18.82 4.94 1.16
CA LYS A 84 -18.60 4.80 -0.29
C LYS A 84 -17.71 3.59 -0.61
N ILE A 85 -16.61 3.43 0.11
CA ILE A 85 -15.70 2.28 -0.08
C ILE A 85 -16.46 0.98 0.24
N THR A 86 -17.17 0.91 1.37
CA THR A 86 -17.97 -0.26 1.76
C THR A 86 -18.96 -0.66 0.67
N LEU A 87 -19.83 0.26 0.22
CA LEU A 87 -20.87 -0.07 -0.77
C LEU A 87 -20.29 -0.54 -2.12
N THR A 88 -19.29 0.17 -2.63
CA THR A 88 -18.68 -0.15 -3.93
C THR A 88 -17.86 -1.44 -3.89
N THR A 89 -17.25 -1.73 -2.74
CA THR A 89 -16.52 -2.98 -2.52
C THR A 89 -17.46 -4.17 -2.32
N GLU A 90 -18.63 -3.99 -1.69
CA GLU A 90 -19.64 -5.04 -1.58
C GLU A 90 -20.09 -5.56 -2.95
N GLU A 91 -20.32 -4.66 -3.91
CA GLU A 91 -20.64 -5.03 -5.29
C GLU A 91 -19.49 -5.81 -5.95
N LEU A 92 -18.26 -5.31 -5.81
CA LEU A 92 -17.08 -5.97 -6.37
C LEU A 92 -16.84 -7.36 -5.77
N SER A 93 -17.12 -7.54 -4.47
CA SER A 93 -16.99 -8.83 -3.78
C SER A 93 -17.96 -9.90 -4.28
N LYS A 94 -19.00 -9.51 -5.03
CA LYS A 94 -20.05 -10.38 -5.59
C LYS A 94 -19.95 -10.53 -7.11
N ALA A 95 -19.05 -9.80 -7.78
CA ALA A 95 -18.89 -9.87 -9.22
C ALA A 95 -18.43 -11.28 -9.65
N GLU A 96 -19.02 -11.82 -10.72
CA GLU A 96 -18.78 -13.20 -11.15
C GLU A 96 -17.79 -13.31 -12.31
N ASN A 97 -17.63 -12.24 -13.08
CA ASN A 97 -16.79 -12.21 -14.29
C ASN A 97 -16.03 -10.89 -14.45
N ILE A 98 -15.03 -10.88 -15.35
CA ILE A 98 -14.14 -9.74 -15.55
C ILE A 98 -14.89 -8.45 -15.94
N THR A 99 -16.00 -8.55 -16.66
CA THR A 99 -16.80 -7.40 -17.06
C THR A 99 -17.47 -6.76 -15.84
N GLU A 100 -18.11 -7.57 -15.00
CA GLU A 100 -18.69 -7.13 -13.74
C GLU A 100 -17.63 -6.59 -12.78
N MET A 101 -16.47 -7.25 -12.67
CA MET A 101 -15.36 -6.79 -11.83
C MET A 101 -14.85 -5.41 -12.26
N ARG A 102 -14.72 -5.15 -13.56
CA ARG A 102 -14.33 -3.83 -14.08
C ARG A 102 -15.38 -2.77 -13.84
N SER A 103 -16.66 -3.11 -13.97
CA SER A 103 -17.76 -2.21 -13.65
C SER A 103 -17.76 -1.83 -12.17
N ALA A 104 -17.71 -2.81 -11.27
CA ALA A 104 -17.68 -2.55 -9.83
C ALA A 104 -16.37 -1.87 -9.38
N PHE A 105 -15.23 -2.22 -10.00
CA PHE A 105 -13.96 -1.54 -9.76
C PHE A 105 -14.01 -0.07 -10.16
N ASN A 106 -14.74 0.30 -11.23
CA ASN A 106 -14.95 1.70 -11.57
C ASN A 106 -15.60 2.47 -10.41
N ASP A 107 -16.61 1.90 -9.78
CA ASP A 107 -17.26 2.55 -8.65
C ASP A 107 -16.36 2.64 -7.42
N LEU A 108 -15.55 1.62 -7.14
CA LEU A 108 -14.54 1.65 -6.07
C LEU A 108 -13.39 2.64 -6.37
N SER A 109 -12.99 2.78 -7.63
CA SER A 109 -11.87 3.64 -8.03
C SER A 109 -12.11 5.12 -7.77
N LYS A 110 -13.36 5.58 -7.84
CA LYS A 110 -13.75 6.98 -7.64
C LYS A 110 -13.44 7.51 -6.23
N PRO A 111 -13.92 6.90 -5.13
CA PRO A 111 -13.56 7.35 -3.78
C PRO A 111 -12.06 7.21 -3.50
N MET A 112 -11.39 6.20 -4.03
CA MET A 112 -9.94 6.00 -3.89
C MET A 112 -9.14 7.11 -4.59
N ALA A 113 -9.49 7.45 -5.83
CA ALA A 113 -8.89 8.55 -6.58
C ALA A 113 -9.13 9.92 -5.91
N MET A 114 -10.34 10.15 -5.38
CA MET A 114 -10.67 11.36 -4.62
C MET A 114 -9.77 11.50 -3.40
N TRP A 115 -9.64 10.45 -2.58
CA TRP A 115 -8.78 10.44 -1.41
C TRP A 115 -7.31 10.69 -1.78
N ALA A 116 -6.76 9.96 -2.76
CA ALA A 116 -5.36 10.10 -3.15
C ALA A 116 -5.04 11.46 -3.77
N SER A 117 -5.99 12.09 -4.45
CA SER A 117 -5.80 13.44 -5.02
C SER A 117 -5.68 14.51 -3.94
N MET A 118 -6.33 14.30 -2.78
CA MET A 118 -6.29 15.23 -1.65
C MET A 118 -5.09 14.97 -0.74
N ILE A 119 -4.85 13.70 -0.39
CA ILE A 119 -3.80 13.32 0.57
C ILE A 119 -2.42 13.20 -0.08
N LYS A 120 -2.36 12.85 -1.37
CA LYS A 120 -1.13 12.57 -2.10
C LYS A 120 -0.21 11.58 -1.36
N PRO A 121 -0.72 10.39 -0.98
CA PRO A 121 0.09 9.40 -0.26
C PRO A 121 1.35 9.05 -1.06
N ALA A 122 2.44 8.82 -0.35
CA ALA A 122 3.74 8.67 -0.97
C ALA A 122 3.79 7.46 -1.91
N GLY A 123 4.35 7.63 -3.11
CA GLY A 123 4.51 6.55 -4.08
C GLY A 123 3.22 6.08 -4.78
N LEU A 124 2.09 6.76 -4.57
CA LEU A 124 0.81 6.41 -5.18
C LEU A 124 0.33 7.52 -6.12
N ASN A 125 0.11 7.15 -7.38
CA ASN A 125 -0.27 8.07 -8.44
C ASN A 125 -1.73 7.87 -8.84
N VAL A 126 -2.36 8.94 -9.32
CA VAL A 126 -3.67 8.89 -9.98
C VAL A 126 -3.45 8.90 -11.49
N ALA A 127 -3.93 7.86 -12.16
CA ALA A 127 -3.88 7.71 -13.61
C ALA A 127 -5.27 7.91 -14.22
N TYR A 128 -5.28 8.37 -15.47
CA TYR A 128 -6.49 8.68 -16.24
C TYR A 128 -6.30 8.33 -17.71
N CYS A 129 -7.36 7.84 -18.36
CA CYS A 129 -7.43 7.63 -19.81
C CYS A 129 -8.78 8.21 -20.27
N SER A 130 -8.78 9.06 -21.30
CA SER A 130 -10.00 9.74 -21.77
C SER A 130 -11.10 8.79 -22.27
N MET A 131 -10.74 7.56 -22.60
CA MET A 131 -11.66 6.49 -23.01
C MET A 131 -12.15 5.65 -21.83
N ALA A 132 -11.48 5.70 -20.68
CA ALA A 132 -11.83 4.91 -19.51
C ALA A 132 -12.98 5.57 -18.72
N PRO A 133 -13.79 4.77 -18.01
CA PRO A 133 -14.94 5.29 -17.26
C PRO A 133 -14.56 6.04 -15.97
N GLY A 134 -13.30 5.98 -15.54
CA GLY A 134 -12.81 6.57 -14.30
C GLY A 134 -11.30 6.70 -14.24
N SER A 135 -10.83 7.43 -13.23
CA SER A 135 -9.41 7.47 -12.84
C SER A 135 -9.12 6.34 -11.85
N TRP A 136 -7.88 5.85 -11.82
CA TRP A 136 -7.48 4.77 -10.92
C TRP A 136 -6.16 5.09 -10.21
N LEU A 137 -5.90 4.37 -9.11
CA LEU A 137 -4.62 4.46 -8.43
C LEU A 137 -3.64 3.42 -8.98
N GLN A 138 -2.37 3.78 -9.07
CA GLN A 138 -1.29 2.84 -9.34
C GLN A 138 0.03 3.32 -8.74
N THR A 139 0.97 2.40 -8.60
CA THR A 139 2.37 2.72 -8.27
C THR A 139 3.17 2.92 -9.56
N GLY A 140 4.21 3.75 -9.49
CA GLY A 140 5.07 4.05 -10.63
C GLY A 140 4.36 4.78 -11.79
N THR A 141 5.08 4.90 -12.90
CA THR A 141 4.65 5.66 -14.08
C THR A 141 4.21 4.78 -15.25
N ASP A 142 4.48 3.48 -15.18
CA ASP A 142 4.08 2.54 -16.22
C ASP A 142 2.57 2.32 -16.16
N ILE A 143 1.86 2.88 -17.14
CA ILE A 143 0.40 2.85 -17.19
C ILE A 143 -0.09 1.41 -17.37
N ARG A 144 -0.97 0.99 -16.44
CA ARG A 144 -1.63 -0.32 -16.45
C ARG A 144 -3.13 -0.15 -16.23
N ASN A 145 -3.85 0.04 -17.33
CA ASN A 145 -5.27 0.34 -17.38
C ASN A 145 -6.14 -0.86 -16.93
N PRO A 146 -6.84 -0.76 -15.78
CA PRO A 146 -7.67 -1.87 -15.27
C PRO A 146 -8.97 -2.09 -16.06
N TYR A 147 -9.44 -1.09 -16.80
CA TYR A 147 -10.75 -1.11 -17.45
C TYR A 147 -10.73 -1.82 -18.80
N PHE A 148 -9.60 -1.84 -19.48
CA PHE A 148 -9.47 -2.41 -20.83
C PHE A 148 -8.48 -3.57 -20.93
N GLY A 149 -7.73 -3.87 -19.86
CA GLY A 149 -6.79 -4.99 -19.83
C GLY A 149 -5.77 -4.92 -20.95
N ALA A 150 -5.40 -6.07 -21.52
CA ALA A 150 -4.43 -6.18 -22.61
C ALA A 150 -4.81 -5.37 -23.85
N SER A 151 -6.11 -5.11 -24.09
CA SER A 151 -6.57 -4.39 -25.28
C SER A 151 -6.10 -2.94 -25.31
N MET A 152 -6.00 -2.28 -24.16
CA MET A 152 -5.52 -0.90 -24.04
C MET A 152 -4.72 -0.69 -22.75
N LEU A 153 -3.83 -1.64 -22.41
CA LEU A 153 -3.13 -1.67 -21.14
C LEU A 153 -2.36 -0.38 -20.85
N LYS A 154 -1.79 0.22 -21.91
CA LYS A 154 -1.00 1.45 -21.85
C LYS A 154 -1.83 2.72 -22.14
N CYS A 155 -3.15 2.64 -22.28
CA CYS A 155 -3.97 3.86 -22.42
C CYS A 155 -4.03 4.58 -21.09
N GLY A 156 -3.49 5.79 -21.08
CA GLY A 156 -3.64 6.76 -20.01
C GLY A 156 -2.37 7.55 -19.75
N GLU A 157 -2.45 8.40 -18.75
CA GLU A 157 -1.37 9.24 -18.24
C GLU A 157 -1.53 9.45 -16.74
N ILE A 158 -0.44 9.83 -16.07
CA ILE A 158 -0.50 10.23 -14.66
C ILE A 158 -0.98 11.68 -14.59
N VAL A 159 -2.09 11.90 -13.90
CA VAL A 159 -2.71 13.23 -13.73
C VAL A 159 -2.46 13.82 -12.33
N SER A 160 -2.12 12.99 -11.35
CA SER A 160 -1.67 13.44 -10.03
C SER A 160 -0.59 12.51 -9.51
N PHE A 161 0.55 13.08 -9.13
CA PHE A 161 1.62 12.36 -8.46
C PHE A 161 1.40 12.39 -6.95
N GLY A 162 1.63 11.26 -6.30
CA GLY A 162 1.77 11.20 -4.84
C GLY A 162 3.01 11.94 -4.37
N ASN A 163 3.12 12.16 -3.07
CA ASN A 163 4.32 12.74 -2.48
C ASN A 163 5.55 11.83 -2.73
N GLU A 164 6.75 12.40 -2.68
CA GLU A 164 7.97 11.61 -2.73
C GLU A 164 8.03 10.63 -1.55
N ILE A 165 8.39 9.38 -1.83
CA ILE A 165 8.67 8.39 -0.78
C ILE A 165 9.91 8.86 -0.04
N THR A 166 9.71 9.32 1.19
CA THR A 166 10.79 9.76 2.07
C THR A 166 11.70 8.59 2.42
N GLU A 167 12.96 8.86 2.79
CA GLU A 167 13.91 7.81 3.22
C GLU A 167 13.34 6.94 4.35
N LYS A 168 12.53 7.52 5.24
CA LYS A 168 11.85 6.82 6.34
C LYS A 168 10.81 5.81 5.85
N GLU A 169 10.11 6.11 4.76
CA GLU A 169 9.10 5.22 4.18
C GLU A 169 9.75 4.10 3.37
N LYS A 170 10.88 4.36 2.70
CA LYS A 170 11.70 3.32 2.04
C LYS A 170 12.19 2.25 3.05
N CYS A 171 12.46 2.67 4.29
CA CYS A 171 12.82 1.74 5.36
C CYS A 171 11.65 0.86 5.83
N LYS A 172 10.41 1.37 5.83
CA LYS A 172 9.21 0.58 6.22
C LYS A 172 8.82 -0.49 5.20
N SER A 173 9.02 -0.22 3.90
CA SER A 173 8.69 -1.18 2.83
C SER A 173 9.73 -2.31 2.68
N SER A 174 10.89 -2.21 3.31
CA SER A 174 11.93 -3.24 3.30
C SER A 174 11.70 -4.20 4.46
N SER A 175 11.07 -5.35 4.19
CA SER A 175 10.67 -6.37 5.18
C SER A 175 11.80 -7.03 5.99
N ASN A 176 13.04 -6.52 5.90
CA ASN A 176 14.25 -7.05 6.55
C ASN A 176 14.92 -6.08 7.53
N CYS A 177 14.32 -4.92 7.83
CA CYS A 177 14.87 -4.00 8.84
C CYS A 177 14.19 -4.24 10.20
N GLU A 178 14.85 -4.97 11.09
CA GLU A 178 14.56 -4.85 12.52
C GLU A 178 14.81 -3.40 12.95
N MET A 179 13.79 -2.81 13.56
CA MET A 179 13.67 -1.40 13.96
C MET A 179 14.69 -0.90 15.00
N SER A 180 15.71 -1.68 15.35
CA SER A 180 16.68 -1.34 16.41
C SER A 180 17.84 -0.45 15.95
N PHE A 181 18.09 -0.30 14.63
CA PHE A 181 19.25 0.47 14.13
C PHE A 181 18.94 1.83 13.48
N CYS A 182 17.68 2.17 13.23
CA CYS A 182 17.33 3.45 12.58
C CYS A 182 17.09 4.63 13.54
N ALA A 183 17.10 4.42 14.85
CA ALA A 183 16.67 5.45 15.80
C ALA A 183 17.73 6.52 16.15
N ASP A 184 19.01 6.31 15.85
CA ASP A 184 20.07 7.18 16.39
C ASP A 184 20.66 8.24 15.44
N LYS A 185 20.21 8.35 14.18
CA LYS A 185 20.82 9.27 13.20
C LYS A 185 19.89 10.24 12.48
N ILE A 186 18.73 10.58 13.05
CA ILE A 186 17.86 11.65 12.50
C ILE A 186 18.41 13.08 12.78
N LYS A 187 19.51 13.23 13.54
CA LYS A 187 20.05 14.55 13.94
C LYS A 187 21.13 15.13 13.04
N THR A 188 21.66 14.40 12.06
CA THR A 188 22.73 14.88 11.19
C THR A 188 22.37 14.61 9.75
N ASN A 189 22.16 15.68 8.99
CA ASN A 189 21.75 15.68 7.60
C ASN A 189 22.86 15.14 6.67
N GLU A 190 23.18 13.85 6.77
CA GLU A 190 24.17 13.14 5.93
C GLU A 190 23.60 11.81 5.39
N HIS A 191 23.55 11.78 4.06
CA HIS A 191 23.31 10.74 3.06
C HIS A 191 23.05 9.25 3.45
N VAL A 192 21.86 8.78 3.06
CA VAL A 192 21.47 7.53 2.34
C VAL A 192 22.24 6.23 2.61
N CYS A 193 21.51 5.22 3.12
CA CYS A 193 21.88 3.81 3.15
C CYS A 193 22.10 3.22 1.75
N THR A 194 23.24 2.58 1.51
CA THR A 194 23.46 1.65 0.38
C THR A 194 23.82 0.28 0.94
N GLY A 195 23.03 -0.76 0.61
CA GLY A 195 23.37 -2.14 0.96
C GLY A 195 22.22 -3.12 0.73
N LYS A 196 22.42 -4.08 -0.17
CA LYS A 196 21.55 -5.24 -0.41
C LYS A 196 21.61 -6.20 0.79
N CYS A 197 20.47 -6.69 1.25
CA CYS A 197 20.39 -7.84 2.16
C CYS A 197 19.97 -9.08 1.37
N ASP A 198 20.82 -10.10 1.33
CA ASP A 198 20.38 -11.48 1.15
C ASP A 198 21.14 -12.37 2.13
N HIS A 199 20.42 -13.12 2.97
CA HIS A 199 21.04 -14.13 3.82
C HIS A 199 20.07 -15.29 4.05
N LYS A 200 20.22 -16.34 3.23
CA LYS A 200 19.94 -17.70 3.64
C LYS A 200 21.27 -18.37 3.97
N GLU A 201 21.42 -18.69 5.25
CA GLU A 201 22.33 -19.67 5.87
C GLU A 201 23.68 -19.94 5.19
N MET A 202 24.79 -19.63 5.86
CA MET A 202 25.75 -20.68 6.31
C MET A 202 27.01 -20.09 6.96
N MET A 203 27.39 -20.75 8.05
CA MET A 203 28.67 -20.63 8.74
C MET A 203 29.87 -20.93 7.82
N ARG A 204 30.70 -19.92 7.49
CA ARG A 204 32.18 -19.91 7.62
C ARG A 204 32.85 -18.84 6.76
N ASP A 205 33.81 -18.19 7.42
CA ASP A 205 35.04 -17.57 6.93
C ASP A 205 35.01 -16.29 6.08
N HIS A 206 35.86 -15.36 6.56
CA HIS A 206 36.48 -14.20 5.92
C HIS A 206 35.78 -12.83 6.01
N LYS A 207 36.31 -12.03 6.96
CA LYS A 207 36.50 -10.57 7.00
C LYS A 207 35.94 -9.76 5.81
N CYS A 208 35.04 -8.82 6.11
CA CYS A 208 34.95 -7.56 5.35
C CYS A 208 35.90 -6.55 6.03
N GLU A 209 37.02 -6.22 5.38
CA GLU A 209 37.84 -5.07 5.73
C GLU A 209 37.32 -3.83 5.00
N GLU A 210 37.19 -2.74 5.75
CA GLU A 210 36.84 -1.39 5.32
C GLU A 210 37.88 -0.85 4.34
N ASN A 211 37.44 -0.08 3.32
CA ASN A 211 38.27 0.92 2.66
C ASN A 211 37.37 1.99 2.00
N CYS A 212 37.17 3.10 2.71
CA CYS A 212 36.67 4.34 2.15
C CYS A 212 37.88 5.24 1.86
N ASP A 213 38.13 5.57 0.59
CA ASP A 213 39.14 6.55 0.20
C ASP A 213 38.48 7.88 -0.20
N HIS A 214 38.97 8.98 0.39
CA HIS A 214 38.53 10.35 0.15
C HIS A 214 39.17 10.95 -1.11
N HIS A 215 38.37 11.65 -1.94
CA HIS A 215 38.62 12.98 -2.55
C HIS A 215 38.04 13.12 -3.98
N GLY A 216 37.22 14.16 -4.17
CA GLY A 216 37.39 15.18 -5.21
C GLY A 216 37.45 14.80 -6.70
N MET A 217 36.50 15.40 -7.44
CA MET A 217 36.53 15.80 -8.85
C MET A 217 36.13 14.78 -9.94
N GLU A 218 35.19 15.25 -10.76
CA GLU A 218 34.81 14.88 -12.13
C GLU A 218 35.35 13.57 -12.73
N LYS A 219 34.42 12.74 -13.21
CA LYS A 219 34.39 12.31 -14.62
C LYS A 219 33.02 11.73 -14.99
N LYS A 220 32.48 12.24 -16.10
CA LYS A 220 31.46 11.58 -16.92
C LYS A 220 31.91 10.14 -17.23
N HIS A 221 31.02 9.16 -17.12
CA HIS A 221 30.81 8.18 -18.19
C HIS A 221 29.48 7.43 -17.99
N VAL A 222 28.75 7.37 -19.10
CA VAL A 222 27.59 6.53 -19.39
C VAL A 222 27.99 5.06 -19.25
N CYS A 223 27.15 4.23 -18.63
CA CYS A 223 27.11 2.80 -18.87
C CYS A 223 25.67 2.41 -19.17
N ASP A 224 25.42 2.28 -20.46
CA ASP A 224 24.34 1.54 -21.06
C ASP A 224 24.76 0.06 -21.19
N GLU A 225 23.77 -0.81 -21.33
CA GLU A 225 23.82 -2.19 -21.85
C GLU A 225 24.23 -3.40 -20.97
N ASN A 226 23.37 -4.42 -21.12
CA ASN A 226 23.59 -5.88 -21.04
C ASN A 226 23.39 -6.58 -19.69
N CYS A 227 22.11 -6.87 -19.42
CA CYS A 227 21.73 -8.16 -18.82
C CYS A 227 21.98 -9.26 -19.85
N ASP A 228 22.93 -10.15 -19.57
CA ASP A 228 23.02 -11.43 -20.25
C ASP A 228 23.32 -12.56 -19.24
N HIS A 229 22.78 -13.72 -19.57
CA HIS A 229 22.53 -14.91 -18.77
C HIS A 229 23.66 -15.44 -17.87
N SER A 230 23.29 -15.96 -16.69
CA SER A 230 23.50 -17.36 -16.21
C SER A 230 22.97 -17.53 -14.79
#